data_AF-H9FME0-F1
#
_entry.id   AF-H9FME0-F1
#
_cell.length_a   1.000
_cell.length_b   1.000
_cell.length_c   1.000
_cell.angle_alpha   90.00
_cell.angle_beta   90.00
_cell.angle_gamma   90.00
#
_symmetry.space_group_name_H-M   'P 1'
#
loop_
_entity.id
_entity.type
_entity.pdbx_description
1 polymer ?
#
loop_
_entity_poly.entity_id
_entity_poly.type
_entity_poly.pdbx_seq_one_letter_code
_entity_poly.pdbx_strand_id
1 'polypeptide(L)'
;RIYKDMFFSSGFQDAGHREQAYHWYRKAFDVEPSLHSGINAAVLLIAAGQHFEDSKELRLIGMKLGCLLARKGCVEKMQYYWDVGFYLGAQILANDP
;
A
#
# COMPACT_ATOMS: atom_id res chain seq x y z
N ARG A 1 -7.51 1.73 8.65
CA ARG A 1 -8.30 0.49 8.58
C ARG A 1 -9.80 0.75 8.56
N ILE A 2 -10.39 1.39 9.58
CA ILE A 2 -11.84 1.68 9.64
C ILE A 2 -12.39 2.28 8.34
N TYR A 3 -11.82 3.40 7.87
CA TYR A 3 -12.25 4.04 6.62
C TYR A 3 -12.05 3.17 5.37
N LYS A 4 -11.02 2.32 5.36
CA LYS A 4 -10.80 1.36 4.27
C LYS A 4 -11.93 0.34 4.26
N ASP A 5 -12.28 -0.21 5.42
CA ASP A 5 -13.31 -1.22 5.55
C ASP A 5 -14.70 -0.62 5.20
N MET A 6 -14.95 0.65 5.54
CA MET A 6 -16.12 1.40 5.09
C MET A 6 -16.15 1.59 3.57
N PHE A 7 -15.03 1.96 2.94
CA PHE A 7 -14.92 2.05 1.49
C PHE A 7 -15.20 0.70 0.81
N PHE A 8 -14.63 -0.40 1.29
CA PHE A 8 -14.92 -1.74 0.79
C PHE A 8 -16.40 -2.11 0.96
N SER A 9 -16.98 -1.83 2.12
CA SER A 9 -18.39 -2.12 2.42
C SER A 9 -19.36 -1.31 1.56
N SER A 10 -18.93 -0.15 1.03
CA SER A 10 -19.69 0.65 0.07
C SER A 10 -19.68 0.08 -1.36
N GLY A 11 -19.06 -1.08 -1.60
CA GLY A 11 -18.88 -1.62 -2.96
C GLY A 11 -17.92 -0.78 -3.80
N PHE A 12 -16.92 -0.18 -3.16
CA PHE A 12 -15.91 0.70 -3.78
C PHE A 12 -16.46 2.02 -4.36
N GLN A 13 -17.61 2.50 -3.88
CA GLN A 13 -18.26 3.71 -4.41
C GLN A 13 -17.97 4.97 -3.59
N ASP A 14 -17.69 4.83 -2.29
CA ASP A 14 -17.48 5.98 -1.41
C ASP A 14 -16.05 6.55 -1.50
N ALA A 15 -15.88 7.50 -2.40
CA ALA A 15 -14.61 8.20 -2.59
C ALA A 15 -14.14 8.96 -1.33
N GLY A 16 -15.05 9.41 -0.47
CA GLY A 16 -14.71 10.14 0.77
C GLY A 16 -14.05 9.22 1.78
N HIS A 17 -14.61 8.03 2.00
CA HIS A 17 -13.98 7.00 2.82
C HIS A 17 -12.65 6.52 2.25
N ARG A 18 -12.54 6.39 0.91
CA ARG A 18 -11.26 6.07 0.24
C ARG A 18 -10.20 7.13 0.54
N GLU A 19 -10.53 8.42 0.42
CA GLU A 19 -9.61 9.52 0.64
C GLU A 19 -9.16 9.61 2.11
N GLN A 20 -10.09 9.46 3.06
CA GLN A 20 -9.76 9.39 4.49
C GLN A 20 -8.84 8.21 4.80
N ALA A 21 -9.13 7.02 4.23
CA ALA A 21 -8.27 5.86 4.39
C ALA A 21 -6.86 6.15 3.85
N TYR A 22 -6.77 6.74 2.66
CA TYR A 22 -5.50 7.09 2.04
C TYR A 22 -4.72 8.08 2.92
N HIS A 23 -5.37 9.17 3.37
CA HIS A 23 -4.76 10.18 4.23
C HIS A 23 -4.08 9.55 5.45
N TRP A 24 -4.79 8.69 6.18
CA TRP A 24 -4.26 8.07 7.39
C TRP A 24 -3.15 7.06 7.13
N TYR A 25 -3.27 6.24 6.07
CA TYR A 25 -2.19 5.32 5.69
C TYR A 25 -0.96 6.07 5.20
N ARG A 26 -1.15 7.14 4.42
CA ARG A 26 -0.06 7.97 3.92
C ARG A 26 0.68 8.67 5.05
N LYS A 27 -0.04 9.24 6.00
CA LYS A 27 0.51 9.87 7.21
C LYS A 27 1.30 8.87 8.05
N ALA A 28 0.76 7.67 8.26
CA ALA A 28 1.48 6.60 8.96
C ALA A 28 2.77 6.22 8.21
N PHE A 29 2.73 6.16 6.88
CA PHE A 29 3.90 5.87 6.06
C PHE A 29 4.97 6.97 6.07
N ASP A 30 4.59 8.24 6.30
CA ASP A 30 5.55 9.33 6.50
C ASP A 30 6.21 9.31 7.88
N VAL A 31 5.43 9.02 8.93
CA VAL A 31 5.94 9.00 10.31
C VAL A 31 6.81 7.76 10.55
N GLU A 32 6.31 6.58 10.18
CA GLU A 32 7.02 5.31 10.33
C GLU A 32 6.75 4.42 9.09
N PRO A 33 7.67 4.44 8.10
CA PRO A 33 7.51 3.67 6.89
C PRO A 33 7.42 2.16 7.18
N SER A 34 6.30 1.54 6.79
CA SER A 34 6.09 0.09 6.89
C SER A 34 5.49 -0.45 5.60
N LEU A 35 5.71 -1.74 5.32
CA LEU A 35 5.07 -2.38 4.17
C LEU A 35 3.54 -2.29 4.27
N HIS A 36 2.98 -2.47 5.47
CA HIS A 36 1.55 -2.37 5.70
C HIS A 36 0.98 -1.00 5.31
N SER A 37 1.56 0.10 5.81
CA SER A 37 1.05 1.44 5.52
C SER A 37 1.30 1.84 4.06
N GLY A 38 2.46 1.53 3.50
CA GLY A 38 2.80 1.84 2.11
C GLY A 38 1.93 1.08 1.10
N ILE A 39 1.73 -0.24 1.28
CA ILE A 39 0.88 -1.06 0.39
C ILE A 39 -0.56 -0.54 0.41
N ASN A 40 -1.13 -0.26 1.59
CA ASN A 40 -2.50 0.25 1.67
C ASN A 40 -2.63 1.65 1.04
N ALA A 41 -1.64 2.53 1.20
CA ALA A 41 -1.63 3.83 0.54
C ALA A 41 -1.60 3.68 -0.99
N ALA A 42 -0.72 2.82 -1.52
CA ALA A 42 -0.62 2.55 -2.96
C ALA A 42 -1.92 1.98 -3.53
N VAL A 43 -2.49 0.95 -2.89
CA VAL A 43 -3.77 0.33 -3.33
C VAL A 43 -4.91 1.35 -3.37
N LEU A 44 -4.98 2.27 -2.41
CA LEU A 44 -6.03 3.30 -2.38
C LEU A 44 -5.85 4.35 -3.48
N LEU A 45 -4.63 4.65 -3.88
CA LEU A 45 -4.34 5.50 -5.05
C LEU A 45 -4.70 4.80 -6.36
N ILE A 46 -4.40 3.51 -6.49
CA ILE A 46 -4.83 2.70 -7.65
C ILE A 46 -6.35 2.61 -7.72
N ALA A 47 -7.02 2.40 -6.58
CA ALA A 47 -8.48 2.47 -6.49
C ALA A 47 -9.06 3.88 -6.77
N ALA A 48 -8.21 4.91 -6.81
CA ALA A 48 -8.54 6.25 -7.28
C ALA A 48 -8.28 6.48 -8.77
N GLY A 49 -7.88 5.44 -9.50
CA GLY A 49 -7.55 5.51 -10.93
C GLY A 49 -6.15 6.02 -11.21
N GLN A 50 -5.25 6.02 -10.22
CA GLN A 50 -3.85 6.39 -10.46
C GLN A 50 -3.04 5.19 -10.93
N HIS A 51 -2.14 5.44 -11.86
CA HIS A 51 -1.21 4.45 -12.41
C HIS A 51 0.24 4.84 -12.07
N PHE A 52 1.14 3.85 -11.98
CA PHE A 52 2.55 4.10 -11.65
C PHE A 52 3.25 4.97 -12.71
N GLU A 53 2.85 4.86 -13.98
CA GLU A 53 3.42 5.63 -15.09
C GLU A 53 3.21 7.14 -14.93
N ASP A 54 2.03 7.56 -14.42
CA ASP A 54 1.63 8.96 -14.38
C ASP A 54 1.69 9.58 -12.97
N SER A 55 1.51 8.77 -11.92
CA SER A 55 1.46 9.28 -10.54
C SER A 55 2.85 9.35 -9.89
N LYS A 56 3.34 10.58 -9.70
CA LYS A 56 4.55 10.86 -8.91
C LYS A 56 4.46 10.31 -7.49
N GLU A 57 3.28 10.42 -6.88
CA GLU A 57 3.05 9.96 -5.51
C GLU A 57 3.12 8.44 -5.42
N LEU A 58 2.48 7.74 -6.36
CA LEU A 58 2.50 6.28 -6.41
C LEU A 58 3.91 5.75 -6.66
N ARG A 59 4.71 6.40 -7.53
CA ARG A 59 6.14 6.08 -7.73
C ARG A 59 6.97 6.31 -6.47
N LEU A 60 6.75 7.41 -5.74
CA LEU A 60 7.47 7.68 -4.50
C LEU A 60 7.19 6.60 -3.45
N ILE A 61 5.92 6.21 -3.29
CA ILE A 61 5.52 5.13 -2.40
C ILE A 61 6.15 3.81 -2.85
N GLY A 62 6.10 3.49 -4.15
CA GLY A 62 6.72 2.29 -4.74
C GLY A 62 8.22 2.20 -4.47
N MET A 63 8.96 3.29 -4.68
CA MET A 63 10.40 3.35 -4.39
C MET A 63 10.69 3.05 -2.91
N LYS A 64 9.96 3.68 -1.99
CA LYS A 64 10.12 3.43 -0.55
C LYS A 64 9.77 1.99 -0.17
N LEU A 65 8.72 1.42 -0.77
CA LEU A 65 8.35 0.00 -0.58
C LEU A 65 9.46 -0.94 -1.07
N GLY A 66 10.08 -0.64 -2.21
CA GLY A 66 11.24 -1.39 -2.72
C GLY A 66 12.40 -1.41 -1.72
N CYS A 67 12.73 -0.26 -1.12
CA CYS A 67 13.76 -0.20 -0.08
C CYS A 67 13.39 -1.01 1.18
N LEU A 68 12.12 -0.98 1.60
CA LEU A 68 11.65 -1.75 2.77
C LEU A 68 11.71 -3.26 2.52
N LEU A 69 11.32 -3.70 1.32
CA LEU A 69 11.43 -5.11 0.90
C LEU A 69 12.88 -5.56 0.87
N ALA A 70 13.78 -4.77 0.28
CA ALA A 70 15.21 -5.08 0.24
C ALA A 70 15.80 -5.25 1.65
N ARG A 71 15.38 -4.42 2.62
CA ARG A 71 15.79 -4.54 4.02
C ARG A 71 15.22 -5.76 4.74
N LYS A 72 14.02 -6.21 4.39
CA LYS A 72 13.41 -7.44 4.93
C LYS A 72 14.17 -8.70 4.49
N GLY A 73 14.78 -8.67 3.31
CA GLY A 73 15.59 -9.77 2.79
C GLY A 73 14.75 -10.92 2.23
N CYS A 74 15.34 -12.11 2.20
CA CYS A 74 14.78 -13.31 1.57
C CYS A 74 13.49 -13.80 2.26
N VAL A 75 12.47 -14.14 1.47
CA VAL A 75 11.16 -14.59 1.97
C VAL A 75 11.28 -15.86 2.82
N GLU A 76 12.23 -16.73 2.50
CA GLU A 76 12.52 -17.99 3.19
C GLU A 76 12.97 -17.79 4.64
N LYS A 77 13.44 -16.58 4.97
CA LYS A 77 13.89 -16.22 6.33
C LYS A 77 12.78 -15.56 7.15
N MET A 78 11.61 -15.29 6.56
CA MET A 78 10.51 -14.64 7.25
C MET A 78 9.77 -15.64 8.14
N GLN A 79 9.68 -15.35 9.44
CA GLN A 79 9.07 -16.24 10.44
C GLN A 79 7.61 -15.88 10.75
N TYR A 80 7.17 -14.70 10.33
CA TYR A 80 5.84 -14.19 10.67
C TYR A 80 4.92 -14.16 9.44
N TYR A 81 3.70 -14.67 9.60
CA TYR A 81 2.73 -14.77 8.50
C TYR A 81 2.42 -13.40 7.89
N TRP A 82 2.39 -12.33 8.69
CA TRP A 82 2.12 -10.98 8.20
C TRP A 82 3.26 -10.45 7.33
N ASP A 83 4.51 -10.84 7.60
CA ASP A 83 5.65 -10.44 6.79
C ASP A 83 5.56 -11.05 5.38
N VAL A 84 5.19 -12.33 5.31
CA VAL A 84 4.94 -13.02 4.04
C VAL A 84 3.76 -12.40 3.30
N GLY A 85 2.68 -12.07 4.01
CA GLY A 85 1.50 -11.41 3.42
C GLY A 85 1.81 -10.03 2.85
N PHE A 86 2.60 -9.22 3.56
CA PHE A 86 3.03 -7.92 3.05
C PHE A 86 4.02 -8.05 1.89
N TYR A 87 4.94 -9.02 1.94
CA TYR A 87 5.84 -9.31 0.83
C TYR A 87 5.04 -9.62 -0.44
N LEU A 88 4.07 -10.54 -0.36
CA LEU A 88 3.18 -10.87 -1.48
C LEU A 88 2.42 -9.64 -2.00
N GLY A 89 1.82 -8.85 -1.11
CA GLY A 89 1.08 -7.65 -1.51
C GLY A 89 1.95 -6.63 -2.24
N ALA A 90 3.21 -6.45 -1.83
CA ALA A 90 4.14 -5.58 -2.51
C ALA A 90 4.61 -6.15 -3.87
N GLN A 91 4.77 -7.47 -4.00
CA GLN A 91 5.08 -8.11 -5.27
C GLN A 91 3.93 -8.00 -6.28
N ILE A 92 2.68 -8.10 -5.82
CA ILE A 92 1.50 -7.87 -6.67
C ILE A 92 1.51 -6.43 -7.20
N LEU A 93 1.77 -5.44 -6.34
CA LEU A 93 1.88 -4.04 -6.76
C LEU A 93 3.04 -3.79 -7.74
N ALA A 94 4.15 -4.52 -7.60
CA ALA A 94 5.31 -4.37 -8.48
C ALA A 94 5.13 -5.02 -9.86
N ASN A 95 4.18 -5.97 -9.97
CA ASN A 95 3.87 -6.70 -11.20
C ASN A 95 2.57 -6.20 -11.87
N ASP A 96 2.04 -5.05 -11.45
CA ASP A 96 0.93 -4.40 -12.15
C ASP A 96 1.48 -3.89 -13.50
N PRO A 97 0.97 -4.40 -14.65
CA PRO A 97 1.50 -4.06 -15.98
C PRO A 97 1.24 -2.61 -16.39
#